data_AF-A0A946CI20-F1
#
_entry.id   AF-A0A946CI20-F1
#
_cell.length_a   1.000
_cell.length_b   1.000
_cell.length_c   1.000
_cell.angle_alpha   90.00
_cell.angle_beta   90.00
_cell.angle_gamma   90.00
#
_symmetry.space_group_name_H-M   'P 1'
#
loop_
_entity.id
_entity.type
_entity.pdbx_description
1 polymer ?
#
loop_
_entity_poly.entity_id
_entity_poly.type
_entity_poly.pdbx_seq_one_letter_code
_entity_poly.pdbx_strand_id
1 'polypeptide(L)'
;MSLMHKVRWYHAVLAITTLLAYFTGDFGFIHDWLGYVVGVIIVARLGWAVFNPRQLGLNRFYPVFDGIEWTNAITHPAISKSLILAVAVSVIVATATGLLTLTDDGEIFDDLHEGVSGIVIWLVVAHGGYLYLIKRPLARFMLYRDNPEKKGS
;
A
#
# COMPACT_ATOMS: atom_id res chain seq x y z
N MET A 1 -23.45 1.81 1.63
CA MET A 1 -22.33 0.93 1.18
C MET A 1 -21.62 0.34 2.40
N SER A 2 -21.32 -0.96 2.38
CA SER A 2 -20.59 -1.66 3.45
C SER A 2 -19.21 -1.04 3.70
N LEU A 3 -18.77 -0.99 4.95
CA LEU A 3 -17.49 -0.41 5.38
C LEU A 3 -16.29 -1.10 4.72
N MET A 4 -16.39 -2.41 4.45
CA MET A 4 -15.38 -3.17 3.69
C MET A 4 -15.26 -2.71 2.23
N HIS A 5 -16.37 -2.27 1.63
CA HIS A 5 -16.39 -1.75 0.26
C HIS A 5 -15.69 -0.39 0.16
N LYS A 6 -15.89 0.47 1.18
CA LYS A 6 -15.18 1.75 1.30
C LYS A 6 -13.67 1.53 1.39
N VAL A 7 -13.22 0.64 2.29
CA VAL A 7 -11.78 0.36 2.48
C VAL A 7 -11.12 -0.17 1.20
N ARG A 8 -11.81 -1.06 0.46
CA ARG A 8 -11.32 -1.56 -0.84
C ARG A 8 -11.18 -0.46 -1.88
N TRP A 9 -12.18 0.42 -1.98
CA TRP A 9 -12.14 1.58 -2.88
C TRP A 9 -10.99 2.52 -2.53
N TYR A 10 -10.80 2.84 -1.25
CA TYR A 10 -9.66 3.65 -0.80
C TYR A 10 -8.31 3.03 -1.18
N HIS A 11 -8.15 1.72 -0.99
CA HIS A 11 -6.93 1.03 -1.37
C HIS A 11 -6.70 1.01 -2.88
N ALA A 12 -7.74 0.76 -3.68
CA ALA A 12 -7.65 0.77 -5.14
C ALA A 12 -7.29 2.17 -5.67
N VAL A 13 -7.92 3.22 -5.15
CA VAL A 13 -7.60 4.60 -5.51
C VAL A 13 -6.17 4.94 -5.11
N LEU A 14 -5.74 4.57 -3.90
CA LEU A 14 -4.37 4.77 -3.45
C LEU A 14 -3.38 4.07 -4.39
N ALA A 15 -3.60 2.79 -4.71
CA ALA A 15 -2.73 2.02 -5.58
C ALA A 15 -2.63 2.61 -6.98
N ILE A 16 -3.76 2.99 -7.59
CA ILE A 16 -3.78 3.59 -8.93
C ILE A 16 -3.07 4.95 -8.91
N THR A 17 -3.38 5.80 -7.92
CA THR A 17 -2.78 7.15 -7.85
C THR A 17 -1.27 7.08 -7.59
N THR A 18 -0.81 6.17 -6.73
CA THR A 18 0.64 5.95 -6.51
C THR A 18 1.35 5.47 -7.77
N LEU A 19 0.73 4.58 -8.56
CA LEU A 19 1.31 4.14 -9.83
C LEU A 19 1.36 5.29 -10.84
N LEU A 20 0.29 6.08 -10.95
CA LEU A 20 0.26 7.24 -11.83
C LEU A 20 1.33 8.25 -11.43
N ALA A 21 1.45 8.57 -10.13
CA ALA A 21 2.45 9.51 -9.61
C ALA A 21 3.87 9.09 -10.01
N TYR A 22 4.18 7.80 -9.92
CA TYR A 22 5.48 7.27 -10.35
C TYR A 22 5.71 7.42 -11.86
N PHE A 23 4.76 7.01 -12.69
CA PHE A 23 4.90 7.12 -14.14
C PHE A 23 4.94 8.57 -14.64
N THR A 24 4.36 9.50 -13.87
CA THR A 24 4.39 10.92 -14.20
C THR A 24 5.58 11.65 -13.61
N GLY A 25 6.57 10.97 -13.01
CA GLY A 25 7.74 11.61 -12.38
C GLY A 25 8.45 12.63 -13.27
N ASP A 26 8.54 12.35 -14.57
CA ASP A 26 9.15 13.28 -15.56
C ASP A 26 8.25 14.50 -15.89
N PHE A 27 6.98 14.45 -15.51
CA PHE A 27 5.97 15.48 -15.77
C PHE A 27 5.67 16.28 -14.50
N GLY A 28 6.70 16.96 -13.95
CA GLY A 28 6.70 17.65 -12.64
C GLY A 28 5.33 18.16 -12.15
N PHE A 29 4.63 19.01 -12.91
CA PHE A 29 3.31 19.51 -12.51
C PHE A 29 2.27 18.40 -12.21
N ILE A 30 2.18 17.38 -13.06
CA ILE A 30 1.24 16.26 -12.88
C ILE A 30 1.71 15.37 -11.70
N HIS A 31 3.02 15.15 -11.59
CA HIS A 31 3.60 14.40 -10.48
C HIS A 31 3.25 15.02 -9.13
N ASP A 32 3.46 16.33 -8.97
CA ASP A 32 3.23 17.04 -7.72
C ASP A 32 1.77 16.95 -7.29
N TRP A 33 0.84 17.19 -8.22
CA TRP A 33 -0.59 17.07 -7.95
C TRP A 33 -1.00 15.66 -7.53
N LEU A 34 -0.49 14.63 -8.22
CA LEU A 34 -0.76 13.24 -7.86
C LEU A 34 -0.13 12.87 -6.51
N GLY A 35 1.06 13.38 -6.21
CA GLY A 35 1.74 13.26 -4.93
C GLY A 35 0.92 13.84 -3.78
N TYR A 36 0.37 15.05 -3.94
CA TYR A 36 -0.52 15.64 -2.93
C TYR A 36 -1.79 14.82 -2.71
N VAL A 37 -2.41 14.29 -3.78
CA VAL A 37 -3.57 13.40 -3.66
C VAL A 37 -3.20 12.14 -2.87
N VAL A 38 -2.05 11.52 -3.16
CA VAL A 38 -1.53 10.37 -2.40
C VAL A 38 -1.36 10.74 -0.93
N GLY A 39 -0.76 11.89 -0.63
CA GLY A 39 -0.56 12.37 0.74
C GLY A 39 -1.87 12.54 1.51
N VAL A 40 -2.88 13.19 0.91
CA VAL A 40 -4.21 13.35 1.51
C VAL A 40 -4.85 11.99 1.81
N ILE A 41 -4.77 11.03 0.87
CA ILE A 41 -5.34 9.69 1.07
C ILE A 41 -4.62 8.94 2.20
N ILE A 42 -3.30 9.08 2.31
CA ILE A 42 -2.51 8.46 3.39
C ILE A 42 -2.92 9.04 4.75
N VAL A 43 -3.01 10.36 4.87
CA VAL A 43 -3.43 11.02 6.12
C VAL A 43 -4.83 10.58 6.50
N ALA A 44 -5.78 10.55 5.55
CA ALA A 44 -7.13 10.06 5.80
C ALA A 44 -7.12 8.60 6.27
N ARG A 45 -6.27 7.75 5.67
CA ARG A 45 -6.14 6.33 6.00
C ARG A 45 -5.52 6.11 7.38
N LEU A 46 -4.48 6.87 7.73
CA LEU A 46 -3.84 6.85 9.05
C LEU A 46 -4.81 7.35 10.12
N GLY A 47 -5.53 8.45 9.86
CA GLY A 47 -6.60 8.93 10.73
C GLY A 47 -7.64 7.85 11.00
N TRP A 48 -8.14 7.18 9.96
CA TRP A 48 -9.10 6.09 10.13
C TRP A 48 -8.55 4.91 10.94
N ALA A 49 -7.26 4.58 10.78
CA ALA A 49 -6.59 3.54 11.55
C ALA A 49 -6.47 3.90 13.04
N VAL A 50 -6.23 5.18 13.36
CA VAL A 50 -6.12 5.68 14.74
C VAL A 50 -7.49 5.79 15.43
N PHE A 51 -8.51 6.31 14.74
CA PHE A 51 -9.82 6.58 15.35
C PHE A 51 -10.76 5.37 15.43
N ASN A 52 -10.52 4.29 14.68
CA ASN A 52 -11.42 3.12 14.64
C ASN A 52 -10.76 1.82 15.15
N PRO A 53 -10.58 1.65 16.48
CA PRO A 53 -9.78 0.58 17.08
C PRO A 53 -10.33 -0.85 16.91
N ARG A 54 -11.58 -1.02 16.46
CA ARG A 54 -12.25 -2.34 16.42
C ARG A 54 -12.07 -3.14 15.11
N GLN A 55 -11.63 -2.54 14.01
CA GLN A 55 -11.55 -3.24 12.70
C GLN A 55 -10.21 -3.12 11.96
N LEU A 56 -9.31 -2.21 12.39
CA LEU A 56 -8.01 -1.95 11.77
C LEU A 56 -6.87 -1.98 12.80
N GLY A 57 -7.05 -2.72 13.90
CA GLY A 57 -6.09 -2.74 15.00
C GLY A 57 -4.66 -2.94 14.49
N LEU A 58 -3.79 -1.98 14.78
CA LEU A 58 -2.35 -2.01 14.52
C LEU A 58 -1.72 -3.35 14.97
N ASN A 59 -2.31 -3.95 16.01
CA ASN A 59 -2.01 -5.30 16.53
C ASN A 59 -2.16 -6.45 15.52
N ARG A 60 -2.90 -6.28 14.42
CA ARG A 60 -2.99 -7.29 13.35
C ARG A 60 -1.83 -7.17 12.35
N PHE A 61 -1.22 -5.99 12.22
CA PHE A 61 -0.11 -5.72 11.30
C PHE A 61 1.25 -6.15 11.83
N TYR A 62 1.37 -6.48 13.12
CA TYR A 62 2.62 -7.01 13.66
C TYR A 62 2.93 -8.38 13.03
N PRO A 63 4.09 -8.54 12.35
CA PRO A 63 4.53 -9.83 11.89
C PRO A 63 4.93 -10.66 13.12
N VAL A 64 4.22 -11.76 13.33
CA VAL A 64 4.63 -12.79 14.30
C VAL A 64 5.38 -13.83 13.48
N PHE A 65 6.67 -13.96 13.75
CA PHE A 65 7.58 -14.87 13.03
C PHE A 65 7.64 -16.26 13.68
N ASP A 66 6.66 -16.60 14.50
CA ASP A 66 6.60 -17.86 15.23
C ASP A 66 6.20 -19.01 14.28
N GLY A 67 6.96 -20.11 14.28
CA GLY A 67 6.70 -21.29 13.43
C GLY A 67 7.21 -21.23 11.97
N ILE A 68 8.20 -20.40 11.65
CA ILE A 68 8.77 -20.35 10.29
C ILE A 68 9.69 -21.56 10.06
N GLU A 69 9.18 -22.53 9.30
CA GLU A 69 9.98 -23.59 8.68
C GLU A 69 10.38 -23.20 7.25
N TRP A 70 11.56 -23.59 6.80
CA TRP A 70 12.07 -23.31 5.44
C TRP A 70 11.14 -23.79 4.32
N THR A 71 10.32 -24.80 4.60
CA THR A 71 9.34 -25.42 3.68
C THR A 71 8.09 -24.55 3.46
N ASN A 72 7.74 -23.70 4.43
CA ASN A 72 6.50 -22.91 4.45
C ASN A 72 6.73 -21.40 4.57
N ALA A 73 7.99 -20.95 4.53
CA ALA A 73 8.35 -19.54 4.67
C ALA A 73 7.55 -18.63 3.72
N ILE A 74 7.42 -19.00 2.45
CA ILE A 74 6.77 -18.19 1.41
C ILE A 74 5.24 -18.09 1.60
N THR A 75 4.59 -19.13 2.13
CA THR A 75 3.14 -19.14 2.37
C THR A 75 2.77 -18.53 3.74
N HIS A 76 3.78 -18.29 4.58
CA HIS A 76 3.59 -17.81 5.95
C HIS A 76 2.92 -16.43 5.98
N PRO A 77 1.90 -16.21 6.83
CA PRO A 77 1.21 -14.93 6.95
C PRO A 77 2.12 -13.77 7.37
N ALA A 78 3.28 -14.05 7.99
CA ALA A 78 4.26 -13.03 8.36
C ALA A 78 4.85 -12.30 7.15
N ILE A 79 5.12 -13.01 6.04
CA ILE A 79 5.71 -12.40 4.83
C ILE A 79 4.73 -11.40 4.20
N SER A 80 3.46 -11.78 4.09
CA SER A 80 2.46 -10.85 3.57
C SER A 80 2.31 -9.61 4.45
N LYS A 81 2.41 -9.76 5.78
CA LYS A 81 2.32 -8.63 6.72
C LYS A 81 3.55 -7.73 6.66
N SER A 82 4.75 -8.31 6.60
CA SER A 82 5.99 -7.53 6.47
C SER A 82 6.03 -6.80 5.14
N LEU A 83 5.57 -7.42 4.04
CA LEU A 83 5.50 -6.78 2.73
C LEU A 83 4.52 -5.60 2.71
N ILE A 84 3.34 -5.75 3.32
CA ILE A 84 2.37 -4.64 3.45
C ILE A 84 2.94 -3.53 4.33
N LEU A 85 3.60 -3.87 5.44
CA LEU A 85 4.24 -2.89 6.31
C LEU A 85 5.35 -2.13 5.57
N ALA A 86 6.19 -2.84 4.83
CA ALA A 86 7.25 -2.25 4.02
C ALA A 86 6.69 -1.28 2.98
N VAL A 87 5.64 -1.67 2.24
CA VAL A 87 4.95 -0.78 1.28
C VAL A 87 4.36 0.44 1.99
N ALA A 88 3.72 0.25 3.15
CA ALA A 88 3.11 1.35 3.87
C ALA A 88 4.16 2.36 4.34
N VAL A 89 5.26 1.88 4.93
CA VAL A 89 6.37 2.73 5.39
C VAL A 89 7.04 3.42 4.21
N SER A 90 7.36 2.70 3.13
CA SER A 90 8.05 3.29 1.98
C SER A 90 7.22 4.38 1.30
N VAL A 91 5.90 4.18 1.14
CA VAL A 91 5.02 5.19 0.56
C VAL A 91 4.91 6.43 1.46
N ILE A 92 4.86 6.24 2.79
CA ILE A 92 4.88 7.35 3.74
C ILE A 92 6.20 8.13 3.63
N VAL A 93 7.33 7.43 3.60
CA VAL A 93 8.65 8.06 3.47
C VAL A 93 8.77 8.81 2.14
N ALA A 94 8.36 8.21 1.01
CA ALA A 94 8.37 8.88 -0.30
C ALA A 94 7.51 10.15 -0.31
N THR A 95 6.33 10.09 0.31
CA THR A 95 5.44 11.25 0.43
C THR A 95 6.07 12.34 1.30
N ALA A 96 6.71 11.96 2.40
CA ALA A 96 7.38 12.89 3.29
C ALA A 96 8.59 13.55 2.61
N THR A 97 9.45 12.76 1.94
CA THR A 97 10.60 13.32 1.22
C THR A 97 10.17 14.24 0.09
N GLY A 98 9.14 13.88 -0.69
CA GLY A 98 8.62 14.74 -1.77
C GLY A 98 7.91 16.01 -1.27
N LEU A 99 7.51 16.07 0.01
CA LEU A 99 7.05 17.31 0.62
C LEU A 99 8.23 18.17 1.11
N LEU A 100 9.31 17.52 1.57
CA LEU A 100 10.51 18.20 2.07
C LEU A 100 11.29 18.88 0.95
N THR A 101 11.28 18.34 -0.28
CA THR A 101 11.84 18.99 -1.47
C THR A 101 11.19 20.35 -1.76
N LEU A 102 9.95 20.58 -1.32
CA LEU A 102 9.31 21.90 -1.43
C LEU A 102 9.85 22.94 -0.45
N THR A 103 10.47 22.47 0.64
CA THR A 103 10.96 23.33 1.73
C THR A 103 12.47 23.52 1.71
N ASP A 104 13.19 22.59 1.09
CA ASP A 104 14.64 22.59 0.98
C ASP A 104 15.00 22.20 -0.45
N ASP A 105 15.58 23.14 -1.20
CA ASP A 105 16.06 22.93 -2.58
C ASP A 105 17.37 22.09 -2.62
N GLY A 106 17.64 21.31 -1.58
CA GLY A 106 18.83 20.48 -1.44
C GLY A 106 18.74 19.19 -2.24
N GLU A 107 19.79 18.90 -3.02
CA GLU A 107 19.95 17.67 -3.82
C GLU A 107 19.71 16.37 -3.03
N ILE A 108 19.95 16.39 -1.71
CA ILE A 108 19.77 15.23 -0.82
C ILE A 108 18.30 14.77 -0.80
N PHE A 109 17.34 15.69 -0.73
CA PHE A 109 15.93 15.30 -0.64
C PHE A 109 15.38 14.79 -1.98
N ASP A 110 15.85 15.35 -3.09
CA ASP A 110 15.54 14.89 -4.44
C ASP A 110 16.09 13.48 -4.68
N ASP A 111 17.38 13.25 -4.41
CA ASP A 111 18.02 11.94 -4.54
C ASP A 111 17.35 10.89 -3.65
N LEU A 112 17.01 11.26 -2.41
CA LEU A 112 16.26 10.39 -1.50
C LEU A 112 14.85 10.11 -2.01
N HIS A 113 14.15 11.11 -2.53
CA HIS A 113 12.81 10.93 -3.07
C HIS A 113 12.82 9.98 -4.27
N GLU A 114 13.76 10.16 -5.20
CA GLU A 114 13.95 9.27 -6.34
C GLU A 114 14.25 7.83 -5.86
N GLY A 115 15.25 7.66 -4.99
CA GLY A 115 15.64 6.36 -4.47
C GLY A 115 14.51 5.63 -3.73
N VAL A 116 13.79 6.34 -2.86
CA VAL A 116 12.67 5.76 -2.10
C VAL A 116 11.49 5.44 -3.02
N SER A 117 11.16 6.29 -4.00
CA SER A 117 10.08 6.03 -4.95
C SER A 117 10.35 4.79 -5.81
N GLY A 118 11.61 4.55 -6.21
CA GLY A 118 12.02 3.31 -6.86
C GLY A 118 11.77 2.07 -6.00
N ILE A 119 12.12 2.13 -4.70
CA ILE A 119 11.86 1.05 -3.74
C ILE A 119 10.35 0.81 -3.59
N VAL A 120 9.54 1.86 -3.53
CA VAL A 120 8.06 1.77 -3.44
C VAL A 120 7.53 0.89 -4.58
N ILE A 121 7.96 1.13 -5.82
CA ILE A 121 7.46 0.37 -6.98
C ILE A 121 7.84 -1.09 -6.90
N TRP A 122 9.09 -1.41 -6.57
CA TRP A 122 9.50 -2.80 -6.40
C TRP A 122 8.68 -3.52 -5.31
N LEU A 123 8.41 -2.84 -4.20
CA LEU A 123 7.60 -3.39 -3.12
C LEU A 123 6.12 -3.53 -3.52
N VAL A 124 5.56 -2.60 -4.29
CA VAL A 124 4.19 -2.67 -4.81
C VAL A 124 4.05 -3.82 -5.80
N VAL A 125 5.01 -3.99 -6.71
CA VAL A 125 5.05 -5.10 -7.67
C VAL A 125 5.21 -6.42 -6.93
N ALA A 126 6.11 -6.50 -5.95
CA ALA A 126 6.27 -7.69 -5.11
C ALA A 126 4.98 -8.00 -4.32
N HIS A 127 4.31 -6.98 -3.78
CA HIS A 127 3.03 -7.12 -3.07
C HIS A 127 1.91 -7.66 -3.97
N GLY A 128 1.72 -7.05 -5.14
CA GLY A 128 0.74 -7.50 -6.13
C GLY A 128 1.07 -8.90 -6.66
N GLY A 129 2.34 -9.15 -6.98
CA GLY A 129 2.84 -10.44 -7.47
C GLY A 129 2.68 -11.57 -6.46
N TYR A 130 2.99 -11.31 -5.18
CA TYR A 130 2.79 -12.26 -4.09
C TYR A 130 1.31 -12.66 -3.95
N LEU A 131 0.39 -11.69 -4.03
CA LEU A 131 -1.04 -11.96 -4.01
C LEU A 131 -1.50 -12.74 -5.26
N TYR A 132 -0.98 -12.42 -6.44
CA TYR A 132 -1.34 -13.08 -7.69
C TYR A 132 -0.80 -14.51 -7.80
N LEU A 133 0.41 -14.79 -7.30
CA LEU A 133 1.04 -16.09 -7.42
C LEU A 133 0.64 -17.04 -6.29
N ILE A 134 0.51 -16.54 -5.06
CA ILE A 134 0.40 -17.38 -3.86
C ILE A 134 -0.99 -17.30 -3.23
N LYS A 135 -1.54 -16.08 -3.09
CA LYS A 135 -2.85 -15.86 -2.45
C LYS A 135 -3.94 -15.44 -3.45
N ARG A 136 -4.02 -16.18 -4.57
CA ARG A 136 -5.07 -16.04 -5.60
C ARG A 136 -6.50 -15.88 -5.07
N PRO A 137 -6.97 -16.63 -4.04
CA PRO A 137 -8.31 -16.43 -3.51
C PRO A 137 -8.47 -15.05 -2.83
N LEU A 138 -7.44 -14.53 -2.16
CA LEU A 138 -7.48 -13.21 -1.51
C LEU A 138 -7.47 -12.07 -2.54
N ALA A 139 -6.70 -12.21 -3.62
CA ALA A 139 -6.76 -11.30 -4.76
C ALA A 139 -8.15 -11.29 -5.41
N ARG A 140 -8.80 -12.47 -5.55
CA ARG A 140 -10.19 -12.57 -5.99
C ARG A 140 -11.18 -11.92 -5.02
N PHE A 141 -11.01 -12.02 -3.71
CA PHE A 141 -11.86 -11.29 -2.75
C PHE A 141 -11.72 -9.76 -2.87
N MET A 142 -10.54 -9.26 -3.27
CA MET A 142 -10.29 -7.83 -3.46
C MET A 142 -10.77 -7.30 -4.81
N LEU A 143 -10.86 -8.15 -5.85
CA LEU A 143 -11.26 -7.77 -7.21
C LEU A 143 -12.71 -8.18 -7.56
N TYR A 144 -13.19 -9.30 -7.03
CA TYR A 144 -14.52 -9.85 -7.25
C TYR A 144 -15.35 -9.82 -5.96
N ARG A 145 -16.61 -9.42 -6.11
CA ARG A 145 -17.63 -9.53 -5.08
C ARG A 145 -18.00 -11.01 -4.96
N ASP A 146 -17.36 -11.75 -4.08
CA ASP A 146 -17.98 -12.99 -3.61
C ASP A 146 -19.25 -12.58 -2.87
N ASN A 147 -20.38 -12.70 -3.58
CA ASN A 147 -21.68 -12.85 -2.95
C ASN A 147 -21.82 -14.36 -2.73
N PRO A 148 -21.59 -14.89 -1.51
CA PRO A 148 -21.63 -16.33 -1.25
C PRO A 148 -23.03 -16.95 -1.43
N GLU A 149 -24.04 -16.19 -1.86
CA GLU A 149 -25.44 -16.64 -1.94
C GLU A 149 -25.92 -17.10 -3.33
N LYS A 150 -25.06 -17.25 -4.35
CA LYS A 150 -25.45 -17.89 -5.61
C LYS A 150 -24.75 -19.24 -5.82
N LYS A 151 -24.98 -20.15 -4.87
CA LYS A 151 -25.00 -21.59 -5.14
C LYS A 151 -26.39 -22.10 -4.76
N GLY A 152 -27.25 -22.27 -5.77
CA GLY A 152 -28.55 -22.91 -5.62
C GLY A 152 -29.72 -22.06 -6.11
N SER A 153 -29.95 -22.08 -7.43
CA SER A 153 -31.29 -22.14 -8.02
C SER A 153 -31.19 -22.92 -9.32
#